data_AF-W9H1E1-F1
#
_entry.id   AF-W9H1E1-F1
#
_cell.length_a   1.000
_cell.length_b   1.000
_cell.length_c   1.000
_cell.angle_alpha   90.00
_cell.angle_beta   90.00
_cell.angle_gamma   90.00
#
_symmetry.space_group_name_H-M   'P 1'
#
loop_
_entity.id
_entity.type
_entity.pdbx_description
1 polymer ?
#
loop_
_entity_poly.entity_id
_entity_poly.type
_entity_poly.pdbx_seq_one_letter_code
_entity_poly.pdbx_strand_id
1 'polypeptide(L)'
;MFMDPAQVPELTALSDAWTDIRAELEALSREYFISWPEKSIYDGDWTVFPLYKFGEKVVEHCALCPITTRAIEGIPGLLTAGFSSLAPGTYIGPHFGYTSEVLRAHLGLLTPTDCAIRVGPETKAWTPGGLMLFDDTTEHEAWNRSGETRVVLLLDFKRDPTADVHYPEHVLAYGRQDHGQQGA
;
A
#
# COMPACT_ATOMS: atom_id res chain seq x y z
N MET A 1 -1.69 13.96 7.55
CA MET A 1 -0.64 14.92 7.16
C MET A 1 0.61 14.14 6.80
N PHE A 2 1.47 14.67 5.93
CA PHE A 2 2.77 14.03 5.71
C PHE A 2 3.64 14.15 6.96
N MET A 3 4.50 13.15 7.14
CA MET A 3 5.47 13.05 8.23
C MET A 3 6.84 12.74 7.63
N ASP A 4 7.89 12.93 8.42
CA ASP A 4 9.26 12.58 8.00
C ASP A 4 9.46 11.07 8.16
N PRO A 5 9.73 10.30 7.08
CA PRO A 5 10.00 8.87 7.19
C PRO A 5 11.14 8.52 8.14
N ALA A 6 12.09 9.44 8.40
CA ALA A 6 13.18 9.22 9.35
C ALA A 6 12.71 9.04 10.81
N GLN A 7 11.44 9.37 11.10
CA GLN A 7 10.80 9.10 12.39
C GLN A 7 10.50 7.60 12.61
N VAL A 8 10.53 6.78 11.55
CA VAL A 8 10.35 5.32 11.59
C VAL A 8 11.55 4.67 10.88
N PRO A 9 12.70 4.53 11.57
CA PRO A 9 13.95 4.06 10.98
C PRO A 9 13.84 2.69 10.29
N GLU A 10 12.90 1.85 10.72
CA GLU A 10 12.65 0.53 10.15
C GLU A 10 12.19 0.60 8.69
N LEU A 11 11.62 1.74 8.25
CA LEU A 11 11.26 1.95 6.85
C LEU A 11 12.49 2.06 5.93
N THR A 12 13.68 2.41 6.46
CA THR A 12 14.90 2.53 5.65
C THR A 12 15.25 1.22 4.93
N ALA A 13 14.97 0.06 5.55
CA ALA A 13 15.19 -1.24 4.91
C ALA A 13 14.40 -1.40 3.59
N LEU A 14 13.24 -0.77 3.47
CA LEU A 14 12.44 -0.76 2.23
C LEU A 14 13.12 0.08 1.14
N SER A 15 13.62 1.27 1.51
CA SER A 15 14.35 2.14 0.58
C SER A 15 15.68 1.55 0.17
N ASP A 16 16.36 0.78 1.03
CA ASP A 16 17.63 0.14 0.68
C ASP A 16 17.43 -1.03 -0.29
N ALA A 17 16.34 -1.78 -0.14
CA ALA A 17 16.00 -2.95 -0.95
C ALA A 17 15.10 -2.62 -2.17
N TRP A 18 14.85 -1.35 -2.48
CA TRP A 18 13.76 -0.95 -3.39
C TRP A 18 13.87 -1.54 -4.80
N THR A 19 15.10 -1.71 -5.32
CA THR A 19 15.31 -2.30 -6.66
C THR A 19 14.95 -3.78 -6.68
N ASP A 20 15.24 -4.50 -5.61
CA ASP A 20 14.91 -5.93 -5.49
C ASP A 20 13.40 -6.11 -5.26
N ILE A 21 12.79 -5.27 -4.42
CA ILE A 21 11.32 -5.22 -4.23
C ILE A 21 10.62 -4.95 -5.57
N ARG A 22 11.16 -4.02 -6.37
CA ARG A 22 10.65 -3.75 -7.72
C ARG A 22 10.81 -4.95 -8.64
N ALA A 23 11.94 -5.65 -8.60
CA ALA A 23 12.16 -6.84 -9.41
C ALA A 23 11.18 -7.97 -9.05
N GLU A 24 10.87 -8.18 -7.77
CA GLU A 24 9.82 -9.11 -7.33
C GLU A 24 8.46 -8.71 -7.88
N LEU A 25 8.08 -7.42 -7.78
CA LEU A 25 6.85 -6.89 -8.38
C LEU A 25 6.78 -7.18 -9.90
N GLU A 26 7.85 -6.92 -10.64
CA GLU A 26 7.89 -7.11 -12.10
C GLU A 26 7.82 -8.60 -12.51
N ALA A 27 8.20 -9.52 -11.61
CA ALA A 27 8.11 -10.95 -11.84
C ALA A 27 6.72 -11.55 -11.54
N LEU A 28 5.82 -10.79 -10.88
CA LEU A 28 4.49 -11.27 -10.53
C LEU A 28 3.55 -11.34 -11.75
N SER A 29 2.77 -12.41 -11.81
CA SER A 29 1.63 -12.49 -12.73
C SER A 29 0.53 -11.50 -12.32
N ARG A 30 -0.08 -10.85 -13.31
CA ARG A 30 -1.21 -9.93 -13.11
C ARG A 30 -2.45 -10.61 -12.54
N GLU A 31 -2.57 -11.93 -12.63
CA GLU A 31 -3.72 -12.69 -12.09
C GLU A 31 -3.82 -12.64 -10.56
N TYR A 32 -2.69 -12.42 -9.88
CA TYR A 32 -2.68 -12.32 -8.42
C TYR A 32 -3.13 -10.94 -7.90
N PHE A 33 -3.27 -9.96 -8.81
CA PHE A 33 -3.76 -8.63 -8.46
C PHE A 33 -5.29 -8.65 -8.41
N ILE A 34 -5.84 -8.29 -7.25
CA ILE A 34 -7.28 -8.22 -7.02
C ILE A 34 -7.76 -6.77 -7.09
N SER A 35 -8.98 -6.56 -7.59
CA SER A 35 -9.62 -5.23 -7.57
C SER A 35 -9.82 -4.72 -6.14
N TRP A 36 -9.56 -3.43 -5.89
CA TRP A 36 -9.92 -2.82 -4.60
C TRP A 36 -11.45 -2.81 -4.43
N PRO A 37 -12.00 -3.26 -3.28
CA PRO A 37 -13.43 -3.48 -3.13
C PRO A 37 -14.27 -2.21 -3.04
N GLU A 38 -13.71 -1.08 -2.59
CA GLU A 38 -14.45 0.17 -2.40
C GLU A 38 -14.65 0.94 -3.70
N LYS A 39 -15.44 0.39 -4.62
CA LYS A 39 -15.66 0.97 -5.95
C LYS A 39 -16.29 2.37 -5.94
N SER A 40 -16.82 2.84 -4.81
CA SER A 40 -17.43 4.17 -4.70
C SER A 40 -16.43 5.32 -4.54
N ILE A 41 -15.16 5.03 -4.20
CA ILE A 41 -14.17 6.07 -3.93
C ILE A 41 -13.20 6.32 -5.09
N TYR A 42 -13.33 5.58 -6.20
CA TYR A 42 -12.41 5.73 -7.31
C TYR A 42 -13.06 5.46 -8.67
N ASP A 43 -12.55 6.16 -9.68
CA ASP A 43 -12.82 5.94 -11.09
C ASP A 43 -11.56 5.36 -11.75
N GLY A 44 -11.72 4.35 -12.60
CA GLY A 44 -10.61 3.65 -13.26
C GLY A 44 -10.33 2.26 -12.66
N ASP A 45 -9.08 1.81 -12.79
CA ASP A 45 -8.68 0.46 -12.36
C ASP A 45 -7.60 0.52 -11.26
N TRP A 46 -8.05 0.24 -10.04
CA TRP A 46 -7.22 0.11 -8.86
C TRP A 46 -7.19 -1.35 -8.42
N THR A 47 -5.99 -1.94 -8.49
CA THR A 47 -5.72 -3.32 -8.07
C THR A 47 -4.64 -3.39 -7.01
N VAL A 48 -4.68 -4.45 -6.19
CA VAL A 48 -3.71 -4.70 -5.12
C VAL A 48 -3.23 -6.14 -5.16
N PHE A 49 -1.93 -6.36 -4.95
CA PHE A 49 -1.37 -7.66 -4.61
C PHE A 49 -1.10 -7.70 -3.10
N PRO A 50 -1.93 -8.39 -2.28
CA PRO A 50 -1.82 -8.35 -0.83
C PRO A 50 -0.71 -9.28 -0.31
N LEU A 51 0.17 -8.77 0.54
CA LEU A 51 1.16 -9.55 1.30
C LEU A 51 0.68 -9.79 2.73
N TYR A 52 0.10 -8.75 3.34
CA TYR A 52 -0.50 -8.78 4.68
C TYR A 52 -1.86 -8.08 4.66
N LYS A 53 -2.81 -8.62 5.42
CA LYS A 53 -4.16 -8.05 5.61
C LYS A 53 -4.46 -8.03 7.11
N PHE A 54 -4.52 -6.84 7.72
CA PHE A 54 -4.92 -6.67 9.13
C PHE A 54 -4.14 -7.56 10.14
N GLY A 55 -2.83 -7.74 9.91
CA GLY A 55 -1.94 -8.57 10.72
C GLY A 55 -1.81 -10.01 10.26
N GLU A 56 -2.65 -10.45 9.31
CA GLU A 56 -2.61 -11.80 8.76
C GLU A 56 -1.76 -11.86 7.49
N LYS A 57 -0.80 -12.80 7.47
CA LYS A 57 0.09 -13.03 6.34
C LYS A 57 -0.61 -13.80 5.24
N VAL A 58 -0.54 -13.31 4.00
CA VAL A 58 -0.92 -14.07 2.81
C VAL A 58 0.27 -14.93 2.41
N VAL A 59 0.31 -16.17 2.88
CA VAL A 59 1.50 -17.04 2.85
C VAL A 59 1.98 -17.29 1.42
N GLU A 60 1.07 -17.58 0.49
CA GLU A 60 1.39 -17.87 -0.91
C GLU A 60 1.98 -16.66 -1.61
N HIS A 61 1.44 -15.47 -1.35
CA HIS A 61 1.93 -14.22 -1.94
C HIS A 61 3.28 -13.81 -1.37
N CYS A 62 3.47 -13.97 -0.05
CA CYS A 62 4.76 -13.71 0.58
C CYS A 62 5.85 -14.68 0.10
N ALA A 63 5.51 -15.92 -0.25
CA ALA A 63 6.46 -16.87 -0.82
C ALA A 63 6.98 -16.45 -2.21
N LEU A 64 6.18 -15.66 -2.96
CA LEU A 64 6.58 -15.11 -4.26
C LEU A 64 7.45 -13.85 -4.13
N CYS A 65 7.42 -13.17 -2.98
CA CYS A 65 8.12 -11.90 -2.74
C CYS A 65 9.03 -11.98 -1.49
N PRO A 66 9.97 -12.93 -1.40
CA PRO A 66 10.74 -13.18 -0.17
C PRO A 66 11.59 -12.00 0.33
N ILE A 67 12.08 -11.12 -0.55
CA ILE A 67 12.84 -9.92 -0.18
C ILE A 67 11.88 -8.89 0.38
N THR A 68 10.77 -8.62 -0.32
CA THR A 68 9.72 -7.71 0.15
C THR A 68 9.19 -8.17 1.50
N THR A 69 8.84 -9.45 1.65
CA THR A 69 8.34 -10.03 2.90
C THR A 69 9.33 -9.82 4.05
N ARG A 70 10.61 -10.09 3.84
CA ARG A 70 11.62 -9.89 4.88
C ARG A 70 11.74 -8.42 5.30
N ALA A 71 11.67 -7.50 4.34
CA ALA A 71 11.79 -6.08 4.61
C ALA A 71 10.58 -5.55 5.39
N ILE A 72 9.35 -5.94 5.02
CA ILE A 72 8.14 -5.51 5.72
C ILE A 72 7.99 -6.14 7.11
N GLU A 73 8.38 -7.41 7.28
CA GLU A 73 8.30 -8.11 8.58
C GLU A 73 9.26 -7.52 9.63
N GLY A 74 10.24 -6.71 9.21
CA GLY A 74 11.10 -5.95 10.11
C GLY A 74 10.41 -4.75 10.77
N ILE A 75 9.21 -4.35 10.32
CA ILE A 75 8.49 -3.18 10.82
C ILE A 75 7.62 -3.57 12.03
N PRO A 76 7.87 -3.02 13.22
CA PRO A 76 7.06 -3.29 14.41
C PRO A 76 5.59 -2.91 14.19
N GLY A 77 4.69 -3.82 14.53
CA GLY A 77 3.26 -3.58 14.40
C GLY A 77 2.77 -3.53 12.95
N LEU A 78 3.44 -4.21 12.00
CA LEU A 78 2.92 -4.39 10.64
C LEU A 78 1.50 -4.97 10.66
N LEU A 79 0.58 -4.35 9.91
CA LEU A 79 -0.80 -4.80 9.79
C LEU A 79 -1.16 -5.11 8.34
N THR A 80 -0.98 -4.15 7.44
CA THR A 80 -1.34 -4.31 6.03
C THR A 80 -0.11 -4.03 5.19
N ALA A 81 0.11 -4.84 4.16
CA ALA A 81 1.14 -4.57 3.15
C ALA A 81 0.73 -5.15 1.81
N GLY A 82 1.06 -4.46 0.73
CA GLY A 82 0.84 -4.97 -0.62
C GLY A 82 1.23 -3.99 -1.71
N PHE A 83 1.40 -4.50 -2.93
CA PHE A 83 1.61 -3.66 -4.09
C PHE A 83 0.30 -3.03 -4.53
N SER A 84 0.18 -1.71 -4.42
CA SER A 84 -0.99 -0.93 -4.83
C SER A 84 -0.77 -0.34 -6.21
N SER A 85 -1.54 -0.81 -7.18
CA SER A 85 -1.40 -0.55 -8.61
C SER A 85 -2.57 0.29 -9.13
N LEU A 86 -2.27 1.46 -9.72
CA LEU A 86 -3.23 2.27 -10.46
C LEU A 86 -2.93 2.21 -11.95
N ALA A 87 -3.90 1.78 -12.74
CA ALA A 87 -3.85 1.87 -14.19
C ALA A 87 -3.87 3.34 -14.67
N PRO A 88 -3.46 3.61 -15.93
CA PRO A 88 -3.58 4.93 -16.54
C PRO A 88 -4.99 5.54 -16.38
N GLY A 89 -5.06 6.83 -16.05
CA GLY A 89 -6.31 7.56 -15.88
C GLY A 89 -7.08 7.29 -14.58
N THR A 90 -6.55 6.46 -13.67
CA THR A 90 -7.24 6.13 -12.42
C THR A 90 -7.15 7.27 -11.41
N TYR A 91 -8.28 7.59 -10.78
CA TYR A 91 -8.39 8.61 -9.74
C TYR A 91 -9.12 8.04 -8.53
N ILE A 92 -8.47 8.12 -7.38
CA ILE A 92 -9.06 7.85 -6.07
C ILE A 92 -9.44 9.21 -5.49
N GLY A 93 -10.74 9.44 -5.29
CA GLY A 93 -11.26 10.70 -4.76
C GLY A 93 -10.92 10.94 -3.29
N PRO A 94 -11.28 12.11 -2.74
CA PRO A 94 -11.02 12.46 -1.35
C PRO A 94 -11.69 11.49 -0.39
N HIS A 95 -10.90 10.90 0.51
CA HIS A 95 -11.36 9.97 1.53
C HIS A 95 -10.48 10.04 2.78
N PHE A 96 -10.86 9.29 3.80
CA PHE A 96 -10.18 9.20 5.09
C PHE A 96 -9.87 7.75 5.42
N GLY A 97 -8.75 7.54 6.10
CA GLY A 97 -8.39 6.29 6.74
C GLY A 97 -9.39 5.91 7.83
N TYR A 98 -9.36 4.64 8.21
CA TYR A 98 -10.38 4.03 9.05
C TYR A 98 -10.13 4.14 10.56
N THR A 99 -8.88 4.36 10.95
CA THR A 99 -8.48 4.45 12.35
C THR A 99 -7.25 5.34 12.50
N SER A 100 -7.21 6.13 13.56
CA SER A 100 -6.04 6.95 13.93
C SER A 100 -4.96 6.14 14.64
N GLU A 101 -5.15 4.84 14.84
CA GLU A 101 -4.21 3.95 15.55
C GLU A 101 -3.07 3.47 14.65
N VAL A 102 -3.13 3.76 13.34
CA VAL A 102 -2.11 3.37 12.35
C VAL A 102 -1.47 4.57 11.66
N LEU A 103 -0.31 4.32 11.06
CA LEU A 103 0.32 5.18 10.06
C LEU A 103 0.42 4.42 8.75
N ARG A 104 0.37 5.18 7.65
CA ARG A 104 0.55 4.65 6.30
C ARG A 104 1.88 5.10 5.72
N ALA A 105 2.61 4.16 5.16
CA ALA A 105 3.79 4.43 4.36
C ALA A 105 3.61 3.94 2.92
N HIS A 106 4.23 4.65 1.98
CA HIS A 106 4.37 4.22 0.59
C HIS A 106 5.85 4.22 0.19
N LEU A 107 6.29 3.15 -0.48
CA LEU A 107 7.55 3.12 -1.24
C LEU A 107 7.23 3.21 -2.74
N GLY A 108 7.82 4.16 -3.45
CA GLY A 108 7.66 4.31 -4.90
C GLY A 108 8.41 3.23 -5.69
N LEU A 109 7.70 2.44 -6.51
CA LEU A 109 8.30 1.35 -7.30
C LEU A 109 8.24 1.64 -8.81
N LEU A 110 7.02 1.85 -9.33
CA LEU A 110 6.77 2.30 -10.70
C LEU A 110 6.09 3.66 -10.61
N THR A 111 6.83 4.74 -10.91
CA THR A 111 6.41 6.13 -10.62
C THR A 111 6.44 6.97 -11.90
N PRO A 112 5.51 6.77 -12.84
CA PRO A 112 5.42 7.60 -14.03
C PRO A 112 5.08 9.05 -13.66
N THR A 113 5.34 9.97 -14.59
CA THR A 113 5.05 11.40 -14.40
C THR A 113 3.55 11.66 -14.28
N ASP A 114 3.16 12.77 -13.66
CA ASP A 114 1.74 13.13 -13.45
C ASP A 114 0.94 12.11 -12.61
N CYS A 115 1.65 11.46 -11.68
CA CYS A 115 1.08 10.71 -10.57
C CYS A 115 1.37 11.43 -9.26
N ALA A 116 0.36 11.62 -8.43
CA ALA A 116 0.56 12.21 -7.11
C ALA A 116 -0.52 11.78 -6.11
N ILE A 117 -0.23 12.08 -4.85
CA ILE A 117 -1.13 11.97 -3.72
C ILE A 117 -1.20 13.32 -3.02
N ARG A 118 -2.41 13.77 -2.70
CA ARG A 118 -2.66 14.90 -1.81
C ARG A 118 -3.03 14.36 -0.44
N VAL A 119 -2.42 14.90 0.62
CA VAL A 119 -2.76 14.62 2.02
C VAL A 119 -2.96 15.96 2.72
N GLY A 120 -4.19 16.30 3.06
CA GLY A 120 -4.55 17.63 3.54
C GLY A 120 -4.20 18.72 2.51
N PRO A 121 -3.42 19.75 2.87
CA PRO A 121 -3.04 20.83 1.94
C PRO A 121 -1.83 20.50 1.06
N GLU A 122 -1.10 19.43 1.34
CA GLU A 122 0.15 19.10 0.65
C GLU A 122 -0.08 18.06 -0.45
N THR A 123 0.54 18.27 -1.62
CA THR A 123 0.56 17.31 -2.72
C THR A 123 1.99 16.88 -3.00
N LYS A 124 2.23 15.56 -3.10
CA LYS A 124 3.54 14.99 -3.42
C LYS A 124 3.43 13.95 -4.52
N ALA A 125 4.45 13.91 -5.39
CA ALA A 125 4.63 12.84 -6.36
C ALA A 125 5.59 11.78 -5.80
N TRP A 126 5.35 10.51 -6.14
CA TRP A 126 6.28 9.44 -5.80
C TRP A 126 7.56 9.53 -6.62
N THR A 127 8.67 9.18 -5.99
CA THR A 127 9.97 9.01 -6.66
C THR A 127 10.41 7.54 -6.56
N PRO A 128 11.20 7.03 -7.52
CA PRO A 128 11.73 5.67 -7.43
C PRO A 128 12.53 5.46 -6.15
N GLY A 129 12.19 4.43 -5.36
CA GLY A 129 12.80 4.14 -4.06
C GLY A 129 12.47 5.15 -2.96
N GLY A 130 11.69 6.20 -3.25
CA GLY A 130 11.32 7.22 -2.28
C GLY A 130 10.26 6.74 -1.30
N LEU A 131 10.47 7.03 -0.02
CA LEU A 131 9.50 6.80 1.04
C LEU A 131 8.59 8.01 1.24
N MET A 132 7.31 7.74 1.46
CA MET A 132 6.36 8.67 2.03
C MET A 132 5.78 8.07 3.30
N LEU A 133 5.68 8.88 4.36
CA LEU A 133 4.97 8.54 5.58
C LEU A 133 3.87 9.58 5.78
N PHE A 134 2.66 9.13 6.09
CA PHE A 134 1.56 10.03 6.36
C PHE A 134 0.50 9.41 7.27
N ASP A 135 -0.22 10.29 7.93
CA ASP A 135 -1.47 9.99 8.62
C ASP A 135 -2.62 9.99 7.60
N ASP A 136 -3.16 8.81 7.30
CA ASP A 136 -4.26 8.62 6.34
C ASP A 136 -5.63 9.02 6.91
N THR A 137 -5.76 9.28 8.22
CA THR A 137 -6.96 9.90 8.79
C THR A 137 -7.07 11.40 8.48
N THR A 138 -6.05 11.96 7.83
CA THR A 138 -6.20 13.24 7.13
C THR A 138 -6.77 13.00 5.74
N GLU A 139 -7.72 13.83 5.31
CA GLU A 139 -8.32 13.71 3.98
C GLU A 139 -7.22 13.60 2.91
N HIS A 140 -7.33 12.58 2.07
CA HIS A 140 -6.37 12.34 1.01
C HIS A 140 -7.04 11.80 -0.26
N GLU A 141 -6.38 12.04 -1.37
CA GLU A 141 -6.77 11.57 -2.70
C GLU A 141 -5.51 11.26 -3.50
N ALA A 142 -5.62 10.41 -4.52
CA ALA A 142 -4.48 10.00 -5.34
C ALA A 142 -4.89 9.82 -6.79
N TRP A 143 -3.98 10.13 -7.70
CA TRP A 143 -4.23 9.98 -9.14
C TRP A 143 -3.05 9.40 -9.89
N ASN A 144 -3.38 8.71 -10.97
CA ASN A 144 -2.49 8.39 -12.08
C ASN A 144 -3.06 9.00 -13.35
N ARG A 145 -2.59 10.20 -13.72
CA ARG A 145 -2.99 10.88 -14.98
C ARG A 145 -2.03 10.55 -16.13
N SER A 146 -1.05 9.69 -15.88
CA SER A 146 -0.08 9.27 -16.87
C SER A 146 -0.67 8.24 -17.85
N GLY A 147 0.08 7.93 -18.90
CA GLY A 147 -0.21 6.83 -19.83
C GLY A 147 0.32 5.46 -19.37
N GLU A 148 0.93 5.36 -18.19
CA GLU A 148 1.62 4.17 -17.68
C GLU A 148 1.06 3.74 -16.32
N THR A 149 1.23 2.47 -15.93
CA THR A 149 0.79 1.99 -14.62
C THR A 149 1.70 2.52 -13.51
N ARG A 150 1.09 3.03 -12.42
CA ARG A 150 1.78 3.45 -11.20
C ARG A 150 1.65 2.37 -10.14
N VAL A 151 2.76 1.95 -9.55
CA VAL A 151 2.77 0.99 -8.44
C VAL A 151 3.61 1.50 -7.27
N VAL A 152 3.05 1.37 -6.08
CA VAL A 152 3.74 1.61 -4.80
C VAL A 152 3.61 0.38 -3.92
N LEU A 153 4.59 0.13 -3.06
CA LEU A 153 4.37 -0.76 -1.91
C LEU A 153 3.69 0.08 -0.83
N LEU A 154 2.44 -0.27 -0.53
CA LEU A 154 1.63 0.36 0.53
C LEU A 154 1.74 -0.47 1.80
N LEU A 155 1.97 0.19 2.93
CA LEU A 155 2.02 -0.46 4.23
C LEU A 155 1.25 0.34 5.27
N ASP A 156 0.49 -0.36 6.13
CA ASP A 156 -0.05 0.17 7.37
C ASP A 156 0.59 -0.55 8.55
N PHE A 157 0.97 0.22 9.56
CA PHE A 157 1.52 -0.29 10.80
C PHE A 157 1.04 0.54 11.99
N LYS A 158 1.07 -0.07 13.18
CA LYS A 158 0.60 0.56 14.41
C LYS A 158 1.43 1.81 14.74
N ARG A 159 0.77 2.88 15.18
CA ARG A 159 1.45 4.05 15.77
C ARG A 159 2.20 3.71 17.04
N ASP A 160 1.54 2.93 17.89
CA ASP A 160 2.12 2.32 19.07
C ASP A 160 2.17 0.80 18.81
N PRO A 161 3.36 0.21 18.59
CA PRO A 161 3.50 -1.22 18.32
C PRO A 161 2.91 -2.12 19.42
N THR A 162 2.73 -1.59 20.63
CA THR A 162 2.18 -2.31 21.79
C THR A 162 0.67 -2.18 21.95
N ALA A 163 0.05 -1.23 21.27
CA ALA A 163 -1.39 -0.99 21.36
C ALA A 163 -2.19 -1.95 20.46
N ASP A 164 -3.46 -2.15 20.81
CA ASP A 164 -4.42 -2.80 19.92
C ASP A 164 -4.88 -1.83 18.82
N VAL A 165 -5.35 -2.38 17.70
CA VAL A 165 -5.90 -1.60 16.60
C VAL A 165 -7.31 -2.09 16.28
N HIS A 166 -8.22 -1.14 16.14
CA HIS A 166 -9.63 -1.33 15.92
C HIS A 166 -10.00 -0.79 14.54
N TYR A 167 -10.51 -1.69 13.70
CA TYR A 167 -11.11 -1.33 12.42
C TYR A 167 -12.62 -1.51 12.47
N PRO A 168 -13.39 -0.69 11.74
CA PRO A 168 -14.81 -0.95 11.54
C PRO A 168 -15.06 -2.34 10.95
N GLU A 169 -16.12 -3.04 11.38
CA GLU A 169 -16.38 -4.43 10.96
C GLU A 169 -16.46 -4.63 9.44
N HIS A 170 -17.03 -3.66 8.73
CA HIS A 170 -17.15 -3.71 7.27
C HIS A 170 -15.79 -3.66 6.56
N VAL A 171 -14.78 -3.04 7.17
CA VAL A 171 -13.42 -2.97 6.65
C VAL A 171 -12.73 -4.33 6.84
N LEU A 172 -12.88 -4.93 8.02
CA LEU A 172 -12.38 -6.28 8.29
C LEU A 172 -13.02 -7.33 7.37
N ALA A 173 -14.27 -7.12 6.96
CA ALA A 173 -14.95 -7.98 6.00
C ALA A 173 -14.20 -8.02 4.65
N TYR A 174 -13.62 -6.91 4.18
CA TYR A 174 -12.79 -6.90 2.97
C TYR A 174 -11.51 -7.74 3.14
N GLY A 175 -10.89 -7.71 4.32
CA GLY A 175 -9.70 -8.50 4.63
C GLY A 175 -9.96 -9.99 4.62
N ARG A 176 -11.11 -10.39 5.19
CA ARG A 176 -11.58 -11.78 5.32
C ARG A 176 -12.22 -12.36 4.06
N GLN A 177 -12.35 -11.58 2.98
CA GLN A 177 -12.71 -12.20 1.71
C GLN A 177 -11.54 -13.07 1.25
N ASP A 178 -11.62 -14.35 1.59
CA ASP A 178 -10.85 -15.42 0.99
C ASP A 178 -11.16 -15.39 -0.51
N HIS A 179 -10.28 -14.74 -1.27
CA HIS A 179 -10.17 -15.03 -2.69
C HIS A 179 -9.43 -16.36 -2.81
N GLY A 180 -10.07 -17.42 -2.31
CA GLY A 180 -9.68 -18.78 -2.62
C GLY A 180 -9.50 -18.84 -4.13
N GLN A 181 -8.32 -19.30 -4.55
CA GLN A 181 -8.07 -19.70 -5.92
C GLN A 181 -9.30 -20.49 -6.38
N GLN A 182 -10.01 -19.96 -7.37
CA GLN A 182 -10.91 -20.78 -8.16
C GLN A 182 -10.01 -21.72 -8.95
N GLY A 183 -9.58 -22.79 -8.29
CA GLY A 183 -9.08 -23.98 -8.93
C GLY A 183 -10.26 -24.72 -9.54
N ALA A 184 -10.37 -24.66 -10.85
CA ALA A 184 -10.95 -25.69 -11.71
C ALA A 184 -10.34 -25.55 -13.11
#